data_AF-A0A922XQH5-F1
#
_entry.id   AF-A0A922XQH5-F1
#
_cell.length_a   1.000
_cell.length_b   1.000
_cell.length_c   1.000
_cell.angle_alpha   90.00
_cell.angle_beta   90.00
_cell.angle_gamma   90.00
#
_symmetry.space_group_name_H-M   'P 1'
#
loop_
_entity.id
_entity.type
_entity.pdbx_description
1 polymer ?
#
loop_
_entity_poly.entity_id
_entity_poly.type
_entity_poly.pdbx_seq_one_letter_code
_entity_poly.pdbx_strand_id
1 'polypeptide(L)'
;MVSYSVKELSEIAGVSVRTLHLYDEIGLLKPSTRTEARYRLYGENELLRLQQILFYKELGISLEEIRSILDDPEFDLLQALESHKVALSQ
;
A
#
# COMPACT_ATOMS: atom_id res chain seq x y z
N MET A 1 -13.85 -11.77 -11.05
CA MET A 1 -13.23 -11.15 -9.86
C MET A 1 -12.19 -12.11 -9.33
N VAL A 2 -10.91 -11.80 -9.54
CA VAL A 2 -9.82 -12.59 -8.97
C VAL A 2 -9.61 -12.10 -7.55
N SER A 3 -9.51 -13.02 -6.60
CA SER A 3 -9.21 -12.73 -5.20
C SER A 3 -7.99 -13.52 -4.79
N TYR A 4 -7.05 -12.84 -4.16
CA TYR A 4 -5.79 -13.40 -3.69
C TYR A 4 -5.85 -13.53 -2.18
N SER A 5 -5.38 -14.67 -1.67
CA SER A 5 -5.09 -14.82 -0.26
C SER A 5 -3.88 -13.98 0.13
N VAL A 6 -3.72 -13.70 1.44
CA VAL A 6 -2.53 -13.00 1.96
C VAL A 6 -1.22 -13.70 1.55
N LYS A 7 -1.23 -15.02 1.40
CA LYS A 7 -0.06 -15.81 1.01
C LYS A 7 0.28 -15.58 -0.46
N GLU A 8 -0.69 -15.71 -1.35
CA GLU A 8 -0.50 -15.43 -2.79
C GLU A 8 -0.04 -13.99 -3.01
N LEU A 9 -0.65 -13.04 -2.30
CA LEU A 9 -0.25 -11.64 -2.38
C LEU A 9 1.20 -11.42 -1.95
N SER A 10 1.63 -12.12 -0.89
CA SER A 10 3.02 -12.07 -0.41
C SER A 10 4.02 -12.58 -1.45
N GLU A 11 3.65 -13.66 -2.16
CA GLU A 11 4.48 -14.26 -3.20
C GLU A 11 4.55 -13.38 -4.46
N ILE A 12 3.41 -12.80 -4.88
CA ILE A 12 3.34 -11.91 -6.05
C ILE A 12 4.13 -10.62 -5.80
N ALA A 13 3.98 -10.02 -4.62
CA ALA A 13 4.57 -8.74 -4.28
C ALA A 13 6.01 -8.85 -3.74
N GLY A 14 6.52 -10.07 -3.53
CA GLY A 14 7.86 -10.30 -3.00
C GLY A 14 8.06 -9.77 -1.57
N VAL A 15 6.98 -9.61 -0.81
CA VAL A 15 7.03 -9.15 0.59
C VAL A 15 6.60 -10.25 1.55
N SER A 16 7.08 -10.18 2.79
CA SER A 16 6.66 -11.14 3.80
C SER A 16 5.18 -10.98 4.15
N VAL A 17 4.50 -12.08 4.51
CA VAL A 17 3.13 -12.06 5.07
C VAL A 17 3.06 -11.14 6.30
N ARG A 18 4.14 -11.08 7.10
CA ARG A 18 4.26 -10.15 8.24
C ARG A 18 4.16 -8.69 7.80
N THR A 19 4.77 -8.33 6.68
CA THR A 19 4.68 -6.97 6.10
C THR A 19 3.24 -6.64 5.71
N LEU A 20 2.53 -7.57 5.09
CA LEU A 20 1.12 -7.38 4.72
C LEU A 20 0.22 -7.24 5.97
N HIS A 21 0.50 -8.02 7.03
CA HIS A 21 -0.20 -7.85 8.31
C HIS A 21 0.05 -6.47 8.93
N LEU A 22 1.31 -6.01 8.94
CA LEU A 22 1.64 -4.67 9.41
C LEU A 22 0.86 -3.60 8.63
N TYR A 23 0.76 -3.73 7.30
CA TYR A 23 0.01 -2.80 6.47
C TYR A 23 -1.51 -2.83 6.75
N ASP A 24 -2.08 -4.00 7.06
CA ASP A 24 -3.47 -4.14 7.53
C ASP A 24 -3.67 -3.48 8.90
N GLU A 25 -2.75 -3.71 9.84
CA GLU A 25 -2.82 -3.17 11.21
C GLU A 25 -2.74 -1.64 11.26
N ILE A 26 -1.86 -1.03 10.46
CA ILE A 26 -1.74 0.44 10.36
C ILE A 26 -2.80 1.04 9.42
N GLY A 27 -3.64 0.21 8.80
CA GLY A 27 -4.70 0.62 7.88
C GLY A 27 -4.21 1.09 6.50
N LEU A 28 -2.94 0.86 6.17
CA LEU A 28 -2.32 1.24 4.89
C LEU A 28 -2.82 0.37 3.73
N LEU A 29 -3.03 -0.93 3.97
CA LEU A 29 -3.58 -1.87 2.98
C LEU A 29 -4.64 -2.77 3.65
N LYS A 30 -5.91 -2.54 3.32
CA LYS A 30 -7.04 -3.30 3.86
C LYS A 30 -7.51 -4.36 2.87
N PRO A 31 -7.89 -5.57 3.32
CA PRO A 31 -8.44 -6.59 2.43
C PRO A 31 -9.81 -6.16 1.88
N SER A 32 -10.07 -6.45 0.61
CA SER A 32 -11.38 -6.26 -0.04
C SER A 32 -12.50 -6.99 0.70
N THR A 33 -12.22 -8.19 1.20
CA THR A 33 -13.23 -9.02 1.85
C THR A 33 -12.62 -9.81 2.98
N ARG A 34 -13.36 -9.86 4.09
CA ARG A 34 -13.13 -10.81 5.18
C ARG A 34 -14.21 -11.88 5.08
N THR A 35 -13.82 -13.12 4.83
CA THR A 35 -14.77 -14.22 4.80
C THR A 35 -15.25 -14.55 6.22
N GLU A 36 -16.37 -15.26 6.34
CA GLU A 36 -16.90 -15.72 7.63
C GLU A 36 -15.90 -16.58 8.42
N ALA A 37 -15.03 -17.30 7.70
CA ALA A 37 -13.92 -18.07 8.25
C ALA A 37 -12.67 -17.22 8.60
N ARG A 38 -12.78 -15.88 8.63
CA ARG A 38 -11.71 -14.89 8.93
C ARG A 38 -10.54 -14.91 7.95
N TYR A 39 -10.70 -15.44 6.75
CA TYR A 39 -9.68 -15.30 5.71
C TYR A 39 -9.72 -13.89 5.12
N ARG A 40 -8.53 -13.34 4.85
CA ARG A 40 -8.34 -12.05 4.19
C ARG A 40 -8.19 -12.29 2.69
N LEU A 41 -9.08 -11.68 1.92
CA LEU A 41 -9.05 -11.70 0.46
C LEU A 41 -8.74 -10.31 -0.08
N TYR A 42 -7.82 -10.26 -1.03
CA TYR A 42 -7.35 -9.06 -1.71
C TYR A 42 -7.72 -9.15 -3.18
N GLY A 43 -8.42 -8.15 -3.70
CA GLY A 43 -8.74 -8.02 -5.11
C GLY A 43 -7.70 -7.22 -5.87
N GLU A 44 -8.03 -6.88 -7.11
CA GLU A 44 -7.16 -6.11 -8.01
C GLU A 44 -6.85 -4.70 -7.47
N ASN A 45 -7.81 -4.04 -6.83
CA ASN A 45 -7.60 -2.72 -6.23
C ASN A 45 -6.54 -2.74 -5.11
N GLU A 46 -6.54 -3.79 -4.29
CA GLU A 46 -5.53 -3.94 -3.25
C GLU A 46 -4.17 -4.30 -3.83
N LEU A 47 -4.11 -5.04 -4.94
CA LEU A 47 -2.87 -5.25 -5.68
C LEU A 47 -2.29 -3.93 -6.18
N LEU A 48 -3.11 -3.11 -6.83
CA LEU A 48 -2.68 -1.80 -7.34
C LEU A 48 -2.20 -0.90 -6.21
N ARG A 49 -2.92 -0.89 -5.08
CA ARG A 49 -2.51 -0.14 -3.89
C ARG A 49 -1.20 -0.66 -3.31
N LEU A 50 -1.03 -1.98 -3.21
CA LEU A 50 0.22 -2.59 -2.73
C LEU A 50 1.40 -2.23 -3.64
N GLN A 51 1.22 -2.25 -4.96
CA GLN A 51 2.25 -1.84 -5.91
C GLN A 51 2.70 -0.39 -5.66
N GLN A 52 1.75 0.52 -5.44
CA GLN A 52 2.06 1.92 -5.14
C GLN A 52 2.81 2.06 -3.80
N ILE A 53 2.38 1.33 -2.76
CA ILE A 53 3.07 1.31 -1.46
C ILE A 53 4.53 0.89 -1.63
N LEU A 54 4.79 -0.17 -2.40
CA LEU A 54 6.16 -0.65 -2.62
C LEU A 54 7.00 0.37 -3.39
N PHE A 55 6.42 0.98 -4.43
CA PHE A 55 7.10 2.01 -5.21
C PHE A 55 7.55 3.20 -4.34
N TYR A 56 6.65 3.77 -3.52
CA TYR A 56 7.00 4.87 -2.63
C TYR A 56 7.98 4.48 -1.53
N LYS A 57 7.88 3.24 -1.04
CA LYS A 57 8.82 2.71 -0.06
C LYS A 57 10.23 2.58 -0.65
N GLU A 58 10.35 2.19 -1.92
CA GLU A 58 11.65 2.19 -2.63
C GLU A 58 12.21 3.59 -2.84
N LEU A 59 11.35 4.61 -2.95
CA LEU A 59 11.75 6.03 -2.96
C LEU A 59 12.15 6.58 -1.58
N GLY A 60 12.07 5.77 -0.52
CA GLY A 60 12.43 6.16 0.84
C GLY A 60 11.36 6.95 1.59
N ILE A 61 10.13 7.00 1.06
CA ILE A 61 9.01 7.69 1.72
C ILE A 61 8.51 6.85 2.91
N SER A 62 8.16 7.54 4.00
CA SER A 62 7.65 6.90 5.21
C SER A 62 6.25 6.28 5.00
N LEU A 63 5.91 5.21 5.72
CA LEU A 63 4.58 4.57 5.59
C LEU A 63 3.41 5.50 5.93
N GLU A 64 3.63 6.47 6.81
CA GLU A 64 2.63 7.49 7.20
C GLU A 64 2.37 8.48 6.07
N GLU A 65 3.44 8.95 5.42
CA GLU A 65 3.31 9.78 4.23
C GLU A 65 2.63 9.00 3.11
N ILE A 66 3.11 7.79 2.79
CA ILE A 66 2.49 6.90 1.77
C ILE A 66 0.99 6.74 2.04
N ARG A 67 0.58 6.56 3.30
CA ARG A 67 -0.83 6.49 3.64
C ARG A 67 -1.56 7.78 3.26
N SER A 68 -1.00 8.93 3.60
CA SER A 68 -1.57 10.24 3.28
C SER A 68 -1.67 10.45 1.76
N ILE A 69 -0.65 10.01 1.01
CA ILE A 69 -0.63 9.99 -0.47
C ILE A 69 -1.78 9.15 -1.04
N LEU A 70 -1.98 7.95 -0.50
CA LEU A 70 -2.90 6.96 -1.05
C LEU A 70 -4.34 7.07 -0.53
N ASP A 71 -4.55 7.72 0.61
CA ASP A 71 -5.88 7.98 1.19
C ASP A 71 -6.48 9.29 0.68
N ASP A 72 -5.68 10.18 0.09
CA ASP A 72 -6.16 11.44 -0.48
C ASP A 72 -6.50 11.25 -1.98
N PRO A 73 -7.80 11.31 -2.36
CA PRO A 73 -8.25 11.13 -3.74
C PRO A 73 -7.87 12.29 -4.67
N GLU A 74 -7.47 13.44 -4.12
CA GLU A 74 -6.97 14.60 -4.88
C GLU A 74 -5.45 14.69 -4.88
N PHE A 75 -4.75 13.70 -4.31
CA PHE A 75 -3.31 13.73 -4.16
C PHE A 75 -2.60 13.74 -5.51
N ASP A 76 -2.09 14.90 -5.87
CA ASP A 76 -1.25 15.07 -7.03
C ASP A 76 0.18 14.63 -6.69
N LEU A 77 0.53 13.43 -7.14
CA LEU A 77 1.88 12.87 -7.03
C LEU A 77 2.95 13.88 -7.52
N LEU A 78 2.67 14.69 -8.54
CA LEU A 78 3.61 15.72 -8.99
C LEU A 78 3.81 16.79 -7.92
N GLN A 79 2.74 17.26 -7.28
CA GLN A 79 2.81 18.30 -6.26
C GLN A 79 3.53 17.82 -4.99
N ALA A 80 3.35 16.55 -4.62
CA ALA A 80 4.07 15.96 -3.49
C ALA A 80 5.56 15.76 -3.77
N LEU A 81 5.91 15.30 -4.97
CA LEU A 81 7.32 15.20 -5.40
C LEU A 81 7.98 16.57 -5.51
N GLU A 82 7.27 17.59 -5.98
CA GLU A 82 7.74 18.98 -5.98
C GLU A 82 7.99 19.49 -4.56
N SER A 83 7.05 19.27 -3.64
CA SER A 83 7.19 19.67 -2.23
C SER A 83 8.39 18.99 -1.56
N HIS A 84 8.62 17.70 -1.84
CA HIS A 84 9.76 16.95 -1.31
C HIS A 84 11.10 17.42 -1.89
N LYS A 85 11.13 17.77 -3.18
CA LYS A 85 12.31 18.36 -3.83
C LYS A 85 12.69 19.72 -3.22
N VAL A 86 11.69 20.54 -2.88
CA VAL A 86 11.91 21.83 -2.19
C VAL A 86 12.47 21.62 -0.79
N ALA A 87 11.94 20.66 -0.03
CA ALA A 87 12.38 20.36 1.34
C ALA A 87 13.83 19.84 1.41
N LEU A 88 14.32 19.13 0.39
CA LEU A 88 15.69 18.65 0.28
C LEU A 88 16.71 19.72 -0.18
N SER A 89 16.24 20.91 -0.54
CA SER A 89 17.07 22.00 -1.08
C SER A 89 17.29 23.19 -0.12
N GLN A 90 17.03 23.00 1.18
CA GLN A 90 17.41 23.96 2.24
C GLN A 90 18.62 23.49 3.05
#